data_AF-A0A5J5GND4-F1
#
_entry.id   AF-A0A5J5GND4-F1
#
_cell.length_a   1.000
_cell.length_b   1.000
_cell.length_c   1.000
_cell.angle_alpha   90.00
_cell.angle_beta   90.00
_cell.angle_gamma   90.00
#
_symmetry.space_group_name_H-M   'P 1'
#
loop_
_entity.id
_entity.type
_entity.pdbx_description
1 polymer ?
#
loop_
_entity_poly.entity_id
_entity_poly.type
_entity_poly.pdbx_seq_one_letter_code
_entity_poly.pdbx_strand_id
1 'polypeptide(L)'
;MNHALAQLALIFLPGIIWANLDAIYGSGPRVDKPTLALNSFLFGITTYTLVYAIGSACGYEFTYPTSIISEEGALVDFADEILISVPASIILATIWLYMVRFRVIMKFFNCIGATRRFGLEDVWSFTFNSNQSHVEYVDVRDPERGFIYSGYVNAYSETEEFRELLLFDARIYTSEGDEVTEAPHLYLSMSKDRMWVEFPYRGNKE
;
A
#
# COMPACT_ATOMS: atom_id res chain seq x y z
N MET A 1 -23.04 -22.83 -19.28
CA MET A 1 -22.17 -22.37 -18.17
C MET A 1 -22.88 -22.73 -16.88
N ASN A 2 -22.27 -23.48 -15.97
CA ASN A 2 -22.94 -23.88 -14.72
C ASN A 2 -23.35 -22.61 -13.97
N HIS A 3 -24.65 -22.35 -13.88
CA HIS A 3 -25.21 -21.13 -13.28
C HIS A 3 -24.71 -20.91 -11.85
N ALA A 4 -24.51 -22.00 -11.10
CA ALA A 4 -23.90 -21.98 -9.76
C ALA A 4 -22.47 -21.40 -9.76
N LEU A 5 -21.68 -21.67 -10.79
CA LEU A 5 -20.30 -21.16 -10.88
C LEU A 5 -20.27 -19.66 -11.19
N ALA A 6 -21.23 -19.17 -11.97
CA ALA A 6 -21.40 -17.74 -12.22
C ALA A 6 -21.88 -16.98 -10.97
N GLN A 7 -22.80 -17.55 -10.19
CA GLN A 7 -23.23 -16.99 -8.91
C GLN A 7 -22.10 -16.96 -7.90
N LEU A 8 -21.34 -18.07 -7.80
CA LEU A 8 -20.16 -18.11 -6.94
C LEU A 8 -19.18 -17.00 -7.34
N ALA A 9 -18.86 -16.85 -8.63
CA ALA A 9 -17.99 -15.77 -9.10
C ALA A 9 -18.50 -14.37 -8.73
N LEU A 10 -19.81 -14.12 -8.81
CA LEU A 10 -20.44 -12.85 -8.43
C LEU A 10 -20.34 -12.57 -6.92
N ILE A 11 -20.48 -13.61 -6.09
CA ILE A 11 -20.32 -13.47 -4.63
C ILE A 11 -18.89 -13.07 -4.26
N PHE A 12 -17.89 -13.54 -5.00
CA PHE A 12 -16.50 -13.14 -4.74
C PHE A 12 -16.12 -11.77 -5.30
N LEU A 13 -16.94 -11.19 -6.18
CA LEU A 13 -16.63 -9.94 -6.89
C LEU A 13 -16.24 -8.77 -5.97
N PRO A 14 -17.01 -8.38 -4.93
CA PRO A 14 -16.63 -7.27 -4.05
C PRO A 14 -15.28 -7.49 -3.36
N GLY A 15 -15.02 -8.73 -2.95
CA GLY A 15 -13.76 -9.10 -2.33
C GLY A 15 -12.57 -9.02 -3.28
N ILE A 16 -12.75 -9.49 -4.52
CA ILE A 16 -11.74 -9.39 -5.59
C ILE A 16 -11.44 -7.92 -5.90
N ILE A 17 -12.46 -7.07 -6.00
CA ILE A 17 -12.28 -5.63 -6.27
C ILE A 17 -11.44 -4.99 -5.17
N TRP A 18 -11.80 -5.19 -3.90
CA TRP A 18 -11.05 -4.65 -2.78
C TRP A 18 -9.62 -5.19 -2.76
N ALA A 19 -9.42 -6.51 -2.88
CA ALA A 19 -8.08 -7.10 -2.85
C ALA A 19 -7.17 -6.58 -3.95
N ASN A 20 -7.70 -6.34 -5.16
CA ASN A 20 -6.92 -5.73 -6.24
C ASN A 20 -6.54 -4.28 -5.92
N LEU A 21 -7.47 -3.48 -5.38
CA LEU A 21 -7.17 -2.10 -4.96
C LEU A 21 -6.10 -2.08 -3.85
N ASP A 22 -6.20 -2.98 -2.88
CA ASP A 22 -5.18 -3.12 -1.83
C ASP A 22 -3.83 -3.57 -2.39
N ALA A 23 -3.79 -4.52 -3.32
CA ALA A 23 -2.54 -4.98 -3.94
C ALA A 23 -1.86 -3.88 -4.77
N ILE A 24 -2.63 -3.04 -5.47
CA ILE A 24 -2.09 -1.97 -6.31
C ILE A 24 -1.61 -0.78 -5.47
N TYR A 25 -2.39 -0.38 -4.45
CA TYR A 25 -2.19 0.91 -3.77
C TYR A 25 -1.80 0.80 -2.29
N GLY A 26 -1.96 -0.37 -1.66
CA GLY A 26 -1.75 -0.59 -0.23
C GLY A 26 -0.55 -1.49 0.06
N SER A 27 -0.69 -2.80 -0.19
CA SER A 27 0.27 -3.85 0.15
C SER A 27 1.49 -3.92 -0.79
N GLY A 28 1.47 -3.18 -1.90
CA GLY A 28 2.58 -3.08 -2.86
C GLY A 28 2.69 -4.23 -3.87
N PRO A 29 3.63 -4.14 -4.83
CA PRO A 29 3.65 -4.97 -6.05
C PRO A 29 4.02 -6.46 -5.87
N ARG A 30 4.23 -6.94 -4.64
CA ARG A 30 4.69 -8.30 -4.34
C ARG A 30 3.68 -9.13 -3.54
N VAL A 31 2.38 -8.94 -3.77
CA VAL A 31 1.37 -9.82 -3.16
C VAL A 31 1.36 -11.17 -3.88
N ASP A 32 1.74 -12.22 -3.16
CA ASP A 32 1.68 -13.60 -3.67
C ASP A 32 0.25 -13.98 -4.09
N LYS A 33 0.10 -14.71 -5.20
CA LYS A 33 -1.20 -15.19 -5.70
C LYS A 33 -2.09 -15.87 -4.65
N PRO A 34 -1.59 -16.79 -3.79
CA PRO A 34 -2.41 -17.37 -2.71
C PRO A 34 -2.85 -16.31 -1.69
N THR A 35 -2.00 -15.35 -1.35
CA THR A 35 -2.33 -14.25 -0.43
C THR A 35 -3.39 -13.35 -1.04
N LEU A 36 -3.31 -13.04 -2.32
CA LEU A 36 -4.33 -12.27 -3.04
C LEU A 36 -5.68 -12.99 -3.05
N ALA A 37 -5.69 -14.31 -3.27
CA ALA A 37 -6.91 -15.11 -3.24
C ALA A 37 -7.55 -15.15 -1.83
N LEU A 38 -6.72 -15.33 -0.80
CA LEU A 38 -7.17 -15.30 0.60
C LEU A 38 -7.72 -13.92 0.98
N ASN A 39 -7.00 -12.84 0.62
CA ASN A 39 -7.44 -11.47 0.86
C ASN A 39 -8.76 -11.18 0.13
N SER A 40 -8.91 -11.65 -1.10
CA SER A 40 -10.17 -11.51 -1.85
C SER A 40 -11.34 -12.16 -1.11
N PHE A 41 -11.14 -13.35 -0.55
CA PHE A 41 -12.16 -14.01 0.25
C PHE A 41 -12.49 -13.24 1.54
N LEU A 42 -11.46 -12.84 2.30
CA LEU A 42 -11.63 -12.12 3.57
C LEU A 42 -12.29 -10.75 3.39
N PHE A 43 -11.88 -9.98 2.38
CA PHE A 43 -12.50 -8.69 2.05
C PHE A 43 -13.91 -8.86 1.52
N GLY A 44 -14.21 -9.94 0.80
CA GLY A 44 -15.57 -10.28 0.39
C GLY A 44 -16.48 -10.49 1.60
N ILE A 45 -16.10 -11.36 2.53
CA ILE A 45 -16.83 -11.60 3.78
C ILE A 45 -17.00 -10.30 4.58
N THR A 46 -15.94 -9.50 4.68
CA THR A 46 -15.96 -8.23 5.40
C THR A 46 -16.97 -7.26 4.78
N THR A 47 -17.01 -7.18 3.46
CA THR A 47 -17.96 -6.32 2.73
C THR A 47 -19.40 -6.73 3.02
N TYR A 48 -19.74 -8.02 2.85
CA TYR A 48 -21.10 -8.50 3.12
C TYR A 48 -21.51 -8.29 4.57
N THR A 49 -20.59 -8.55 5.51
CA THR A 49 -20.85 -8.35 6.95
C THR A 49 -21.16 -6.90 7.27
N LEU A 50 -20.38 -5.95 6.71
CA LEU A 50 -20.58 -4.53 6.94
C LEU A 50 -21.85 -4.00 6.26
N VAL A 51 -22.12 -4.41 5.01
CA VAL A 51 -23.36 -4.06 4.32
C VAL A 51 -24.58 -4.54 5.11
N TYR A 52 -24.53 -5.79 5.59
CA TYR A 52 -25.58 -6.36 6.43
C TYR A 52 -25.77 -5.58 7.74
N ALA A 53 -24.68 -5.31 8.46
CA ALA A 53 -24.72 -4.58 9.73
C ALA A 53 -25.27 -3.16 9.55
N ILE A 54 -24.87 -2.46 8.49
CA ILE A 54 -25.34 -1.10 8.19
C ILE A 54 -26.82 -1.11 7.80
N GLY A 55 -27.25 -1.99 6.89
CA GLY A 55 -28.65 -2.02 6.49
C GLY A 55 -29.56 -2.44 7.65
N SER A 56 -29.15 -3.40 8.48
CA SER A 56 -29.87 -3.75 9.72
C SER A 56 -30.00 -2.54 10.66
N ALA A 57 -28.93 -1.77 10.87
CA ALA A 57 -28.97 -0.55 11.67
C ALA A 57 -29.87 0.54 11.07
N CYS A 58 -30.01 0.58 9.74
CA CYS A 58 -30.90 1.48 9.01
C CYS A 58 -32.34 0.96 8.88
N GLY A 59 -32.67 -0.20 9.46
CA GLY A 59 -34.01 -0.80 9.41
C GLY A 59 -34.35 -1.48 8.08
N TYR A 60 -33.35 -1.76 7.23
CA TYR A 60 -33.54 -2.65 6.09
C TYR A 60 -33.57 -4.10 6.57
N GLU A 61 -34.68 -4.77 6.30
CA GLU A 61 -34.80 -6.21 6.49
C GLU A 61 -34.07 -6.92 5.35
N PHE A 62 -32.81 -7.30 5.58
CA PHE A 62 -32.16 -8.28 4.73
C PHE A 62 -32.79 -9.64 4.99
N THR A 63 -33.29 -10.27 3.92
CA THR A 63 -33.88 -11.60 3.99
C THR A 63 -32.80 -12.59 4.42
N TYR A 64 -32.94 -13.19 5.61
CA TYR A 64 -32.14 -14.35 5.97
C TYR A 64 -32.54 -15.50 5.04
N PRO A 65 -31.65 -16.05 4.20
CA PRO A 65 -31.92 -17.34 3.62
C PRO A 65 -31.70 -18.34 4.76
N THR A 66 -32.79 -18.81 5.36
CA THR A 66 -32.79 -19.94 6.28
C THR A 66 -32.24 -21.23 5.65
N SER A 67 -31.92 -21.20 4.35
CA SER A 67 -31.26 -22.28 3.61
C SER A 67 -30.21 -21.71 2.65
N ILE A 68 -28.93 -21.92 2.97
CA ILE A 68 -27.80 -21.72 2.04
C ILE A 68 -27.89 -22.69 0.84
N ILE A 69 -28.73 -23.72 0.94
CA ILE A 69 -29.00 -24.72 -0.08
C ILE A 69 -30.52 -24.85 -0.18
N SER A 70 -31.15 -24.11 -1.09
CA SER A 70 -32.49 -24.47 -1.54
C SER A 70 -32.37 -25.75 -2.36
N GLU A 71 -33.14 -26.79 -2.03
CA GLU A 71 -33.12 -28.10 -2.70
C GLU A 71 -33.49 -28.02 -4.19
N GLU A 72 -34.10 -26.92 -4.61
CA GLU A 72 -34.36 -26.57 -5.98
C GLU A 72 -33.36 -25.48 -6.36
N GLY A 73 -32.61 -25.65 -7.45
CA GLY A 73 -31.61 -24.71 -7.98
C GLY A 73 -32.17 -23.34 -8.43
N ALA A 74 -33.19 -22.85 -7.74
CA ALA A 74 -33.68 -21.50 -7.77
C ALA A 74 -32.57 -20.55 -7.30
N LEU A 75 -32.39 -19.49 -8.09
CA LEU A 75 -31.56 -18.35 -7.79
C LEU A 75 -31.90 -17.89 -6.37
N VAL A 76 -31.01 -18.11 -5.40
CA VAL A 76 -31.15 -17.42 -4.12
C VAL A 76 -31.09 -15.93 -4.44
N ASP A 77 -32.07 -15.18 -3.96
CA ASP A 77 -32.37 -13.79 -4.27
C ASP A 77 -31.33 -12.84 -3.65
N PHE A 78 -30.05 -13.11 -3.92
CA PHE A 78 -28.88 -12.34 -3.46
C PHE A 78 -28.49 -11.25 -4.46
N ALA A 79 -29.26 -11.06 -5.53
CA ALA A 79 -28.89 -10.16 -6.61
C ALA A 79 -28.77 -8.72 -6.09
N ASP A 80 -29.68 -8.31 -5.22
CA ASP A 80 -29.72 -6.97 -4.62
C ASP A 80 -28.57 -6.76 -3.63
N GLU A 81 -28.28 -7.74 -2.77
CA GLU A 81 -27.16 -7.66 -1.83
C GLU A 81 -25.82 -7.65 -2.54
N ILE A 82 -25.66 -8.47 -3.59
CA ILE A 82 -24.45 -8.46 -4.42
C ILE A 82 -24.32 -7.11 -5.10
N LEU A 83 -25.40 -6.59 -5.70
CA LEU A 83 -25.39 -5.30 -6.41
C LEU A 83 -25.01 -4.13 -5.49
N ILE A 84 -25.47 -4.13 -4.23
CA ILE A 84 -25.10 -3.12 -3.23
C ILE A 84 -23.67 -3.33 -2.70
N SER A 85 -23.22 -4.58 -2.61
CA SER A 85 -21.89 -4.91 -2.07
C SER A 85 -20.75 -4.49 -2.99
N VAL A 86 -20.96 -4.46 -4.31
CA VAL A 86 -19.95 -4.01 -5.27
C VAL A 86 -19.51 -2.55 -5.02
N PRO A 87 -20.39 -1.53 -5.06
CA PRO A 87 -19.99 -0.16 -4.75
C PRO A 87 -19.55 0.00 -3.30
N ALA A 88 -20.15 -0.73 -2.35
CA ALA A 88 -19.71 -0.73 -0.96
C ALA A 88 -18.24 -1.19 -0.82
N SER A 89 -17.82 -2.22 -1.57
CA SER A 89 -16.43 -2.69 -1.55
C SER A 89 -15.41 -1.64 -2.00
N ILE A 90 -15.77 -0.78 -2.96
CA ILE A 90 -14.90 0.31 -3.43
C ILE A 90 -14.75 1.38 -2.34
N ILE A 91 -15.86 1.74 -1.68
CA ILE A 91 -15.85 2.70 -0.56
C ILE A 91 -15.01 2.15 0.60
N LEU A 92 -15.25 0.89 0.98
CA LEU A 92 -14.52 0.23 2.06
C LEU A 92 -13.03 0.05 1.72
N ALA A 93 -12.69 -0.30 0.48
CA ALA A 93 -11.32 -0.36 0.01
C ALA A 93 -10.62 1.00 0.11
N THR A 94 -11.32 2.10 -0.22
CA THR A 94 -10.78 3.45 -0.09
C THR A 94 -10.51 3.80 1.38
N ILE A 95 -11.47 3.52 2.26
CA ILE A 95 -11.30 3.71 3.72
C ILE A 95 -10.13 2.86 4.23
N TRP A 96 -10.02 1.62 3.77
CA TRP A 96 -8.92 0.72 4.09
C TRP A 96 -7.56 1.29 3.68
N LEU A 97 -7.42 1.78 2.45
CA LEU A 97 -6.19 2.44 1.98
C LEU A 97 -5.82 3.65 2.86
N TYR A 98 -6.81 4.44 3.29
CA TYR A 98 -6.57 5.52 4.24
C TYR A 98 -6.09 5.01 5.61
N MET A 99 -6.69 3.94 6.12
CA MET A 99 -6.27 3.33 7.39
C MET A 99 -4.84 2.78 7.33
N VAL A 100 -4.47 2.15 6.21
CA VAL A 100 -3.11 1.67 5.94
C VAL A 100 -2.15 2.86 5.86
N ARG A 101 -2.44 3.87 5.03
CA ARG A 101 -1.61 5.07 4.84
C ARG A 101 -1.34 5.82 6.14
N PHE A 102 -2.36 6.06 6.97
CA PHE A 102 -2.21 6.79 8.23
C PHE A 102 -1.81 5.91 9.43
N ARG A 103 -1.53 4.62 9.17
CA ARG A 103 -1.15 3.61 10.15
C ARG A 103 -2.12 3.53 11.33
N VAL A 104 -3.42 3.66 11.05
CA VAL A 104 -4.47 3.72 12.08
C VAL A 104 -4.45 2.46 12.94
N ILE A 105 -4.33 1.29 12.32
CA ILE A 105 -4.27 -0.01 13.02
C ILE A 105 -3.05 -0.09 13.94
N MET A 106 -1.88 0.37 13.48
CA MET A 106 -0.66 0.37 14.29
C MET A 106 -0.77 1.34 15.47
N LYS A 107 -1.29 2.55 15.23
CA LYS A 107 -1.56 3.53 16.30
C LYS A 107 -2.53 2.98 17.33
N PHE A 108 -3.57 2.27 16.89
CA PHE A 108 -4.52 1.59 17.76
C PHE A 108 -3.84 0.51 18.61
N PHE A 109 -3.05 -0.39 18.02
CA PHE A 109 -2.34 -1.43 18.77
C PHE A 109 -1.29 -0.88 19.75
N ASN A 110 -0.59 0.19 19.37
CA ASN A 110 0.33 0.88 20.27
C ASN A 110 -0.43 1.58 21.42
N CYS A 111 -1.59 2.18 21.13
CA CYS A 111 -2.43 2.84 22.12
C CYS A 111 -2.93 1.87 23.20
N ILE A 112 -3.38 0.68 22.80
CA ILE A 112 -3.82 -0.36 23.75
C ILE A 112 -2.64 -1.13 24.37
N GLY A 113 -1.39 -0.80 24.02
CA GLY A 113 -0.19 -1.45 24.54
C GLY A 113 0.04 -2.88 24.05
N ALA A 114 -0.66 -3.32 22.99
CA ALA A 114 -0.54 -4.66 22.43
C ALA A 114 0.82 -4.89 21.73
N THR A 115 1.46 -3.81 21.25
CA THR A 115 2.80 -3.86 20.68
C THR A 115 3.55 -2.55 20.93
N ARG A 116 4.88 -2.63 20.84
CA ARG A 116 5.79 -1.46 20.77
C ARG A 116 6.65 -1.48 19.52
N ARG A 117 6.42 -2.45 18.61
CA ARG A 117 7.20 -2.58 17.37
C ARG A 117 6.71 -1.56 16.34
N PHE A 118 7.62 -0.73 15.87
CA PHE A 118 7.40 0.18 14.74
C PHE A 118 7.51 -0.60 13.43
N GLY A 119 6.48 -1.39 13.10
CA GLY A 119 6.30 -1.97 11.76
C GLY A 119 7.38 -2.93 11.23
N LEU A 120 7.26 -3.23 9.94
CA LEU A 120 8.20 -3.97 9.08
C LEU A 120 9.04 -3.04 8.19
N GLU A 121 8.86 -1.73 8.30
CA GLU A 121 9.61 -0.77 7.49
C GLU A 121 11.09 -0.84 7.86
N ASP A 122 11.92 -0.98 6.83
CA ASP A 122 13.34 -0.79 7.00
C ASP A 122 13.65 0.70 7.27
N VAL A 123 14.87 0.96 7.75
CA VAL A 123 15.32 2.33 8.05
C VAL A 123 15.25 3.23 6.82
N TRP A 124 15.36 2.66 5.62
CA TRP A 124 15.26 3.39 4.35
C TRP A 124 13.86 3.96 4.12
N SER A 125 12.84 3.09 4.11
CA SER A 125 11.45 3.50 3.96
C SER A 125 11.02 4.39 5.11
N PHE A 126 11.49 4.13 6.33
CA PHE A 126 11.25 5.03 7.47
C PHE A 126 11.82 6.43 7.25
N THR A 127 13.05 6.53 6.72
CA THR A 127 13.75 7.81 6.52
C THR A 127 13.09 8.64 5.42
N PHE A 128 12.77 8.04 4.27
CA PHE A 128 12.18 8.79 3.16
C PHE A 128 10.66 8.97 3.24
N ASN A 129 9.96 8.23 4.10
CA ASN A 129 8.56 8.54 4.45
C ASN A 129 8.44 9.66 5.49
N SER A 130 9.53 10.13 6.07
CA SER A 130 9.51 11.21 7.06
C SER A 130 9.35 12.57 6.36
N ASN A 131 8.31 13.33 6.71
CA ASN A 131 8.09 14.71 6.22
C ASN A 131 9.02 15.76 6.87
N GLN A 132 10.25 15.37 7.21
CA GLN A 132 11.20 16.28 7.86
C GLN A 132 12.12 16.90 6.82
N SER A 133 12.34 18.21 6.88
CA SER A 133 13.17 18.92 5.89
C SER A 133 14.61 18.41 5.79
N HIS A 134 15.09 17.70 6.81
CA HIS A 134 16.45 17.15 6.80
C HIS A 134 16.62 15.94 5.87
N VAL A 135 15.53 15.31 5.40
CA VAL A 135 15.59 14.15 4.49
C VAL A 135 15.29 14.51 3.03
N GLU A 136 14.95 15.76 2.74
CA GLU A 136 14.52 16.20 1.40
C GLU A 136 15.70 16.32 0.43
N TYR A 137 16.86 16.79 0.91
CA TYR A 137 18.08 16.93 0.11
C TYR A 137 19.12 15.92 0.58
N VAL A 138 19.72 15.20 -0.38
CA VAL A 138 20.65 14.12 -0.09
C VAL A 138 21.91 14.22 -0.93
N ASP A 139 23.02 13.76 -0.36
CA ASP A 139 24.26 13.46 -1.07
C ASP A 139 24.43 11.95 -1.13
N VAL A 140 24.36 11.37 -2.32
CA VAL A 140 24.58 9.94 -2.56
C VAL A 140 26.01 9.74 -3.03
N ARG A 141 26.84 9.07 -2.24
CA ARG A 141 28.22 8.73 -2.60
C ARG A 141 28.30 7.35 -3.21
N ASP A 142 28.94 7.25 -4.38
CA ASP A 142 29.40 6.00 -4.97
C ASP A 142 30.92 5.89 -4.78
N PRO A 143 31.40 5.16 -3.75
CA PRO A 143 32.82 5.05 -3.46
C PRO A 143 33.59 4.23 -4.50
N GLU A 144 32.93 3.37 -5.28
CA GLU A 144 33.61 2.60 -6.33
C GLU A 144 33.90 3.47 -7.56
N ARG A 145 32.96 4.36 -7.92
CA ARG A 145 33.09 5.23 -9.10
C ARG A 145 33.67 6.60 -8.76
N GLY A 146 33.73 6.97 -7.49
CA GLY A 146 34.28 8.24 -7.04
C GLY A 146 33.40 9.44 -7.41
N PHE A 147 32.07 9.26 -7.45
CA PHE A 147 31.12 10.35 -7.71
C PHE A 147 30.23 10.59 -6.49
N ILE A 148 29.77 11.84 -6.38
CA ILE A 148 28.80 12.29 -5.40
C ILE A 148 27.62 12.88 -6.16
N TYR A 149 26.43 12.38 -5.90
CA TYR A 149 25.18 12.84 -6.52
C TYR A 149 24.37 13.60 -5.48
N SER A 150 24.20 14.91 -5.66
CA SER A 150 23.54 15.78 -4.68
C SER A 150 22.25 16.33 -5.26
N GLY A 151 21.12 16.21 -4.57
CA GLY A 151 19.83 16.67 -5.09
C GLY A 151 18.65 16.41 -4.16
N TYR A 152 17.46 16.87 -4.58
CA TYR A 152 16.22 16.68 -3.84
C TYR A 152 15.59 15.33 -4.16
N VAL A 153 15.13 14.60 -3.15
CA VAL A 153 14.46 13.31 -3.34
C VAL A 153 13.05 13.55 -3.88
N ASN A 154 12.80 13.08 -5.10
CA ASN A 154 11.49 13.13 -5.75
C ASN A 154 10.74 11.80 -5.59
N ALA A 155 11.44 10.67 -5.72
CA ALA A 155 10.88 9.34 -5.51
C ALA A 155 11.95 8.34 -5.08
N TYR A 156 11.54 7.23 -4.47
CA TYR A 156 12.43 6.15 -4.06
C TYR A 156 11.74 4.79 -4.17
N SER A 157 12.51 3.70 -4.27
CA SER A 157 11.97 2.34 -4.24
C SER A 157 11.81 1.82 -2.81
N GLU A 158 10.76 1.03 -2.59
CA GLU A 158 10.57 0.22 -1.37
C GLU A 158 11.13 -1.21 -1.52
N THR A 159 11.81 -1.51 -2.63
CA THR A 159 12.33 -2.85 -2.92
C THR A 159 13.61 -3.13 -2.13
N GLU A 160 13.76 -4.38 -1.69
CA GLU A 160 14.90 -4.79 -0.87
C GLU A 160 16.17 -5.17 -1.67
N GLU A 161 16.11 -5.33 -2.99
CA GLU A 161 17.26 -5.82 -3.75
C GLU A 161 18.12 -4.67 -4.29
N PHE A 162 17.47 -3.63 -4.80
CA PHE A 162 18.09 -2.41 -5.30
C PHE A 162 17.45 -1.20 -4.66
N ARG A 163 18.29 -0.25 -4.23
CA ARG A 163 17.85 1.07 -3.78
C ARG A 163 17.80 1.98 -4.99
N GLU A 164 16.61 2.48 -5.28
CA GLU A 164 16.39 3.40 -6.38
C GLU A 164 16.03 4.76 -5.80
N LEU A 165 16.63 5.81 -6.35
CA LEU A 165 16.37 7.21 -6.02
C LEU A 165 16.17 7.98 -7.32
N LEU A 166 15.08 8.73 -7.39
CA LEU A 166 14.90 9.77 -8.37
C LEU A 166 15.19 11.11 -7.70
N LEU A 167 16.29 11.74 -8.10
CA LEU A 167 16.67 13.06 -7.64
C LEU A 167 16.14 14.12 -8.61
N PHE A 168 15.74 15.26 -8.06
CA PHE A 168 15.39 16.49 -8.75
C PHE A 168 16.43 17.56 -8.47
N ASP A 169 16.75 18.39 -9.47
CA ASP A 169 17.80 19.42 -9.40
C ASP A 169 19.14 18.82 -8.93
N ALA A 170 19.56 17.76 -9.61
CA ALA A 170 20.70 16.96 -9.22
C ALA A 170 22.00 17.54 -9.79
N ARG A 171 23.03 17.62 -8.95
CA ARG A 171 24.39 17.99 -9.32
C ARG A 171 25.32 16.83 -9.05
N ILE A 172 26.23 16.59 -9.98
CA ILE A 172 27.18 15.48 -9.90
C ILE A 172 28.57 16.05 -9.68
N TYR A 173 29.22 15.62 -8.62
CA TYR A 173 30.58 15.99 -8.26
C TYR A 173 31.51 14.79 -8.35
N THR A 174 32.79 15.05 -8.62
CA THR A 174 33.85 14.07 -8.36
C THR A 174 34.08 13.93 -6.86
N SER A 175 34.75 12.85 -6.45
CA SER A 175 35.18 12.66 -5.05
C SER A 175 36.10 13.77 -4.52
N GLU A 176 36.72 14.52 -5.43
CA GLU A 176 37.59 15.67 -5.15
C GLU A 176 36.80 16.97 -4.96
N GLY A 177 35.50 16.98 -5.30
CA GLY A 177 34.59 18.11 -5.16
C GLY A 177 34.36 18.93 -6.42
N ASP A 178 34.92 18.51 -7.56
CA ASP A 178 34.72 19.21 -8.84
C ASP A 178 33.35 18.87 -9.44
N GLU A 179 32.59 19.88 -9.83
CA GLU A 179 31.30 19.68 -10.49
C GLU A 179 31.50 19.15 -11.92
N VAL A 180 30.93 17.99 -12.19
CA VAL A 180 31.01 17.30 -13.49
C VAL A 180 29.87 17.76 -14.39
N THR A 181 28.65 17.73 -13.88
CA THR A 181 27.45 18.06 -14.63
C THR A 181 26.24 18.27 -13.71
N GLU A 182 25.17 18.79 -14.29
CA GLU A 182 23.86 19.00 -13.66
C GLU A 182 22.77 18.28 -14.47
N ALA A 183 21.77 17.75 -13.78
CA ALA A 183 20.64 17.07 -14.37
C ALA A 183 19.34 17.47 -13.66
N PRO A 184 18.32 18.00 -14.38
CA PRO A 184 17.05 18.35 -13.77
C PRO A 184 16.38 17.16 -13.07
N HIS A 185 16.55 15.96 -13.62
CA HIS A 185 16.13 14.71 -13.00
C HIS A 185 17.23 13.67 -13.18
N LEU A 186 17.63 13.02 -12.10
CA LEU A 186 18.65 11.97 -12.11
C LEU A 186 18.09 10.70 -11.46
N TYR A 187 18.08 9.61 -12.23
CA TYR A 187 17.72 8.30 -11.72
C TYR A 187 18.96 7.54 -11.29
N LEU A 188 18.98 7.10 -10.04
CA LEU A 188 20.02 6.28 -9.44
C LEU A 188 19.43 4.93 -9.07
N SER A 189 20.09 3.84 -9.44
CA SER A 189 19.76 2.48 -9.01
C SER A 189 21.05 1.79 -8.61
N MET A 190 21.18 1.44 -7.33
CA MET A 190 22.38 0.83 -6.77
C MET A 190 22.01 -0.30 -5.81
N SER A 191 22.93 -1.26 -5.63
CA SER A 191 22.78 -2.28 -4.59
C SER A 191 22.92 -1.66 -3.20
N LYS A 192 22.27 -2.27 -2.20
CA LYS A 192 22.20 -1.76 -0.81
C LYS A 192 23.57 -1.49 -0.16
N ASP A 193 24.59 -2.25 -0.55
CA ASP A 193 25.96 -2.18 -0.03
C ASP A 193 26.81 -1.07 -0.65
N ARG A 194 26.36 -0.47 -1.77
CA ARG A 194 27.11 0.54 -2.53
C ARG A 194 26.62 1.96 -2.31
N MET A 195 25.44 2.12 -1.74
CA MET A 195 24.80 3.42 -1.60
C MET A 195 25.07 3.98 -0.21
N TRP A 196 25.93 5.00 -0.12
CA TRP A 196 26.05 5.82 1.08
C TRP A 196 25.28 7.11 0.88
N VAL A 197 24.18 7.27 1.62
CA VAL A 197 23.38 8.50 1.64
C VAL A 197 23.76 9.35 2.83
N GLU A 198 24.10 10.61 2.58
CA GLU A 198 24.34 11.65 3.57
C GLU A 198 23.21 12.70 3.50
N PHE A 199 22.84 13.24 4.65
CA PHE A 199 21.82 14.28 4.77
C PHE A 199 22.52 15.57 5.22
N PRO A 200 22.90 16.45 4.28
CA PRO A 200 23.75 17.61 4.59
C PRO A 200 23.02 18.71 5.37
N TYR A 201 21.70 18.60 5.54
CA TYR A 201 20.91 19.57 6.28
C TYR A 201 21.42 19.73 7.72
N ARG A 202 21.96 20.91 8.00
CA ARG A 202 22.27 21.36 9.36
C ARG A 202 21.19 22.37 9.72
N GLY A 203 20.14 21.92 10.40
CA GLY A 203 19.18 22.85 11.00
C GLY A 203 19.94 23.87 11.84
N ASN A 204 19.52 25.14 11.81
CA ASN A 204 20.17 26.21 12.56
C ASN A 204 20.44 25.73 13.99
N LYS A 205 21.71 25.45 14.29
CA LYS A 205 22.18 25.27 15.66
C LYS A 205 22.28 26.67 16.25
N GLU A 206 21.16 27.19 16.74
CA GLU A 206 21.16 28.22 17.77
C GLU A 206 21.15 27.54 19.15
#